data_AF-A0A3D5G3M5-F1
#
_entry.id   AF-A0A3D5G3M5-F1
#
_cell.length_a   1.000
_cell.length_b   1.000
_cell.length_c   1.000
_cell.angle_alpha   90.00
_cell.angle_beta   90.00
_cell.angle_gamma   90.00
#
_symmetry.space_group_name_H-M   'P 1'
#
loop_
_entity.id
_entity.type
_entity.pdbx_description
1 polymer ?
#
loop_
_entity_poly.entity_id
_entity_poly.type
_entity_poly.pdbx_seq_one_letter_code
_entity_poly.pdbx_strand_id
1 'polypeptide(L)' 'MKRISEINPLGNERPNPSEETREKLRRERLQREKDEGYQMLVELCNLGEYDMAQQLANRSCNWGYEIVDGIVMETID' A
#
# COMPACT_ATOMS: atom_id res chain seq x y z
N MET A 1 21.88 -23.04 -27.89
CA MET A 1 20.97 -21.91 -27.63
C MET A 1 19.59 -22.29 -28.16
N LYS A 2 18.55 -22.36 -27.32
CA LYS A 2 17.20 -22.78 -27.75
C LYS A 2 16.49 -21.64 -28.49
N ARG A 3 15.75 -21.97 -29.55
CA ARG A 3 15.08 -21.01 -30.44
C ARG A 3 13.85 -20.44 -29.73
N ILE A 4 13.65 -19.13 -29.86
CA ILE A 4 12.59 -18.34 -29.21
C ILE A 4 11.18 -18.83 -29.62
N SER A 5 11.07 -19.62 -30.69
CA SER A 5 9.84 -20.25 -31.20
C SER A 5 9.25 -21.37 -30.33
N GLU A 6 9.93 -21.81 -29.27
CA GLU A 6 9.41 -22.81 -28.32
C GLU A 6 8.71 -22.19 -27.09
N ILE A 7 8.74 -20.86 -26.95
CA ILE A 7 8.06 -20.17 -25.87
C ILE A 7 6.60 -20.03 -26.27
N ASN A 8 5.74 -20.89 -25.74
CA ASN A 8 4.31 -20.81 -25.92
C ASN A 8 3.81 -19.58 -25.10
N PRO A 9 3.45 -18.45 -25.75
CA PRO A 9 3.13 -17.20 -25.02
C PRO A 9 1.81 -17.31 -24.23
N LEU A 10 1.04 -18.37 -24.47
CA LEU A 10 -0.22 -18.69 -23.81
C LEU A 10 -0.14 -19.93 -22.90
N GLY A 11 1.05 -20.55 -22.77
CA GLY A 11 1.24 -21.81 -22.05
C GLY A 11 1.34 -21.70 -20.52
N ASN A 12 1.33 -20.47 -19.98
CA ASN A 12 1.42 -20.20 -18.56
C ASN A 12 0.22 -19.35 -18.11
N GLU A 13 -1.00 -19.79 -18.41
CA GLU A 13 -2.17 -19.29 -17.69
C GLU A 13 -1.98 -19.64 -16.22
N ARG A 14 -1.47 -18.67 -15.44
CA ARG A 14 -1.49 -18.77 -13.99
C ARG A 14 -2.96 -19.02 -13.63
N PRO A 15 -3.29 -20.13 -12.94
CA PRO A 15 -4.67 -20.37 -12.55
C PRO A 15 -5.18 -19.13 -11.82
N ASN A 16 -6.36 -18.67 -12.21
CA ASN A 16 -6.97 -17.52 -11.55
C ASN A 16 -6.98 -17.79 -10.05
N PRO A 17 -6.39 -16.90 -9.21
CA PRO A 17 -6.33 -17.12 -7.78
C PRO A 17 -7.74 -17.34 -7.23
N SER A 18 -7.89 -18.30 -6.31
CA SER A 18 -9.15 -18.54 -5.61
C SER A 18 -9.63 -17.26 -4.92
N GLU A 19 -10.91 -17.16 -4.60
CA GLU A 19 -11.44 -15.99 -3.87
C GLU A 19 -10.66 -15.73 -2.57
N GLU A 20 -10.31 -16.80 -1.84
CA GLU A 20 -9.45 -16.74 -0.66
C GLU A 20 -8.06 -16.15 -0.96
N THR A 21 -7.44 -16.59 -2.07
CA THR A 21 -6.12 -16.08 -2.50
C THR A 21 -6.21 -14.61 -2.92
N ARG A 22 -7.29 -14.20 -3.58
CA ARG A 22 -7.53 -12.81 -3.98
C ARG A 22 -7.71 -11.91 -2.76
N GLU A 23 -8.45 -12.38 -1.77
CA GLU A 23 -8.68 -11.65 -0.52
C GLU A 23 -7.38 -11.48 0.27
N LYS A 24 -6.56 -12.55 0.36
CA LYS A 24 -5.24 -12.46 0.98
C LYS A 24 -4.35 -11.42 0.29
N LEU A 25 -4.28 -11.45 -1.05
CA LEU A 25 -3.49 -10.50 -1.83
C LEU A 25 -3.97 -9.05 -1.64
N ARG A 26 -5.29 -8.83 -1.51
CA ARG A 26 -5.85 -7.51 -1.22
C ARG A 26 -5.42 -7.00 0.15
N ARG A 27 -5.49 -7.84 1.19
CA ARG A 27 -5.04 -7.49 2.53
C ARG A 27 -3.55 -7.18 2.58
N GLU A 28 -2.73 -8.00 1.93
CA GLU A 28 -1.28 -7.78 1.84
C GLU A 28 -0.91 -6.50 1.09
N ARG A 29 -1.68 -6.13 0.06
CA ARG A 29 -1.51 -4.84 -0.63
C ARG A 29 -1.90 -3.69 0.29
N LEU A 30 -3.07 -3.77 0.94
CA LEU A 30 -3.55 -2.73 1.83
C LEU A 30 -2.59 -2.50 3.00
N GLN A 31 -2.03 -3.58 3.57
CA GLN A 31 -1.04 -3.47 4.64
C GLN A 31 0.23 -2.75 4.17
N ARG A 32 0.73 -3.08 2.97
CA ARG A 32 1.88 -2.38 2.41
C ARG A 32 1.60 -0.90 2.17
N GLU A 33 0.44 -0.58 1.62
CA GLU A 33 0.01 0.81 1.42
C GLU A 33 -0.08 1.57 2.75
N LYS A 34 -0.54 0.93 3.82
CA LYS A 34 -0.53 1.48 5.18
C LYS A 34 0.89 1.74 5.69
N ASP A 35 1.77 0.73 5.60
CA ASP A 35 3.14 0.84 6.11
C ASP A 35 3.93 1.93 5.38
N GLU A 36 3.78 2.01 4.05
CA GLU A 36 4.38 3.07 3.22
C GLU A 36 3.78 4.44 3.56
N GLY A 37 2.46 4.52 3.74
CA GLY A 37 1.76 5.73 4.16
C GLY A 37 2.26 6.26 5.51
N TYR A 38 2.43 5.38 6.50
CA TYR A 38 2.96 5.73 7.82
C TYR A 38 4.36 6.35 7.72
N GLN A 39 5.26 5.73 6.95
CA GLN A 39 6.62 6.26 6.76
C GLN A 39 6.60 7.65 6.14
N MET A 40 5.77 7.87 5.11
CA MET A 40 5.68 9.17 4.44
C MET A 40 5.11 10.25 5.37
N LEU A 41 4.12 9.91 6.22
CA LEU A 41 3.60 10.83 7.23
C LEU A 41 4.65 11.19 8.28
N VAL A 42 5.43 10.22 8.76
CA VAL A 42 6.54 10.45 9.70
C VAL A 42 7.60 11.36 9.10
N GLU A 43 7.98 11.13 7.84
CA GLU A 43 8.93 11.99 7.13
C GLU A 43 8.45 13.44 7.04
N LEU A 44 7.17 13.65 6.66
CA LEU A 44 6.59 14.99 6.60
C LEU A 44 6.59 15.67 7.97
N CYS A 45 6.23 14.95 9.04
CA CYS A 45 6.29 15.48 10.40
C CYS A 45 7.72 15.84 10.84
N ASN A 46 8.72 15.01 10.48
CA ASN A 46 10.13 15.28 10.78
C ASN A 46 10.67 16.52 10.03
N LEU A 47 10.13 16.80 8.84
CA LEU A 47 10.47 18.00 8.07
C LEU A 47 9.72 19.26 8.55
N GLY A 48 8.77 19.11 9.48
CA GLY A 48 7.90 20.21 9.95
C GLY A 48 6.74 20.53 8.99
N GLU A 49 6.52 19.69 7.97
CA GLU A 49 5.47 19.84 6.95
C GLU A 49 4.13 19.27 7.44
N TYR A 50 3.67 19.75 8.61
CA TYR A 50 2.50 19.20 9.30
C TYR A 50 1.21 19.34 8.49
N ASP A 51 1.03 20.47 7.80
CA ASP A 51 -0.13 20.69 6.95
C ASP A 51 -0.19 19.69 5.79
N MET A 52 0.97 19.35 5.21
CA MET A 52 1.05 18.34 4.15
C MET A 52 0.78 16.94 4.70
N ALA A 53 1.34 16.62 5.88
CA ALA A 53 1.08 15.35 6.56
C ALA A 53 -0.41 15.17 6.83
N GLN A 54 -1.08 16.21 7.34
CA GLN A 54 -2.50 16.17 7.67
C GLN A 54 -3.38 16.06 6.41
N GLN A 55 -3.04 16.79 5.34
CA GLN A 55 -3.73 16.66 4.06
C GLN A 55 -3.58 15.26 3.45
N LEU A 56 -2.39 14.67 3.56
CA LEU A 56 -2.13 13.31 3.07
C LEU A 56 -2.93 12.27 3.86
N ALA A 57 -2.91 12.34 5.19
CA ALA A 57 -3.68 11.46 6.07
C ALA A 57 -5.18 11.54 5.76
N ASN A 58 -5.72 12.75 5.58
CA ASN A 58 -7.13 12.96 5.24
C ASN A 58 -7.53 12.39 3.87
N ARG A 59 -6.64 12.49 2.87
CA ARG A 59 -6.88 11.91 1.52
C ARG A 59 -6.81 10.38 1.53
N SER A 60 -5.98 9.83 2.41
CA SER A 60 -5.75 8.40 2.57
C SER A 60 -6.38 7.87 3.86
N CYS A 61 -7.65 8.20 4.09
CA CYS A 61 -8.36 7.80 5.32
C CYS A 61 -8.40 6.27 5.53
N ASN A 62 -8.27 5.50 4.45
CA ASN A 62 -8.17 4.04 4.49
C ASN A 62 -6.91 3.52 5.21
N TRP A 63 -5.89 4.36 5.39
CA TRP A 63 -4.71 3.99 6.16
C TRP A 63 -4.96 3.95 7.66
N GLY A 64 -5.96 4.70 8.15
CA GLY A 64 -6.30 4.75 9.56
C GLY A 64 -5.26 5.49 10.40
N TYR A 65 -4.67 6.54 9.84
CA TYR A 65 -3.74 7.42 10.55
C TYR A 65 -4.25 8.86 10.55
N GLU A 66 -3.92 9.58 11.62
CA GLU A 66 -4.14 11.01 11.75
C GLU A 66 -2.88 11.71 12.26
N ILE A 67 -2.81 13.02 12.06
CA ILE A 67 -1.72 13.86 12.56
C ILE A 67 -2.23 14.68 13.74
N VAL A 68 -1.63 14.47 14.91
CA VAL A 68 -1.94 15.17 16.16
C VAL A 68 -0.65 15.78 16.70
N ASP A 69 -0.60 17.11 16.80
CA ASP A 69 0.57 17.87 17.26
C ASP A 69 1.88 17.49 16.56
N GLY A 70 1.81 17.18 15.26
CA GLY A 70 2.97 16.76 14.47
C GLY A 70 3.41 15.31 14.71
N ILE A 71 2.56 14.49 15.33
CA ILE A 71 2.79 13.07 15.56
C ILE A 71 1.75 12.26 14.78
N VAL A 72 2.21 11.17 14.14
CA VAL A 72 1.33 10.22 13.47
C VAL A 72 0.69 9.30 14.52
N MET A 73 -0.64 9.28 14.58
CA MET A 73 -1.40 8.38 15.45
C MET A 73 -2.36 7.51 14.64
N GLU A 74 -2.70 6.33 15.16
CA GLU A 74 -3.79 5.51 14.59
C GLU A 74 -5.15 6.11 14.96
N THR A 75 -6.03 6.20 13.98
CA THR A 75 -7.43 6.61 14.22
C THR A 75 -8.18 5.47 14.89
N ILE A 76 -8.79 5.76 16.03
CA ILE A 76 -9.71 4.83 16.71
C ILE A 76 -11.09 5.05 16.08
N ASP A 77 -11.45 4.23 15.11
CA ASP A 77 -12.81 4.14 14.55
C ASP A 77 -13.63 3.09 15.33
#